data_AF-A0AAU3QA23-F1
#
_entry.id   AF-A0AAU3QA23-F1
#
_cell.length_a   1.000
_cell.length_b   1.000
_cell.length_c   1.000
_cell.angle_alpha   90.00
_cell.angle_beta   90.00
_cell.angle_gamma   90.00
#
_symmetry.space_group_name_H-M   'P 1'
#
loop_
_entity.id
_entity.type
_entity.pdbx_description
1 polymer ?
#
loop_
_entity_poly.entity_id
_entity_poly.type
_entity_poly.pdbx_seq_one_letter_code
_entity_poly.pdbx_strand_id
1 'polypeptide(L)'
;MDPLRFDDEDWHLRVDRGMFERFNLNSPIRTFRVPLRRLGALVHDKKPHKLGQLFFGIVRDPSSALYGTARFDFRFAGPEEVQVPPGDEPLFRAGFSQVAVLAGRRVV
;
A
#
# COMPACT_ATOMS: atom_id res chain seq x y z
N MET A 1 13.27 -5.61 14.69
CA MET A 1 12.10 -6.27 14.07
C MET A 1 12.51 -6.72 12.70
N ASP A 2 12.14 -7.94 12.32
CA ASP A 2 12.34 -8.44 10.98
C ASP A 2 11.49 -7.64 9.98
N PRO A 3 11.96 -7.45 8.74
CA PRO A 3 11.21 -6.72 7.74
C PRO A 3 9.91 -7.46 7.41
N LEU A 4 8.79 -6.74 7.44
CA LEU A 4 7.53 -7.27 6.92
C LEU A 4 7.66 -7.38 5.39
N ARG A 5 7.39 -8.58 4.86
CA ARG A 5 7.52 -8.90 3.44
C ARG A 5 6.22 -9.49 2.90
N PHE A 6 5.84 -9.06 1.70
CA PHE A 6 4.78 -9.68 0.91
C PHE A 6 5.31 -9.88 -0.50
N ASP A 7 5.22 -11.11 -0.98
CA ASP A 7 5.62 -11.51 -2.33
C ASP A 7 4.36 -11.87 -3.12
N ASP A 8 4.19 -11.26 -4.29
CA ASP A 8 3.10 -11.57 -5.23
C ASP A 8 3.67 -11.55 -6.65
N GLU A 9 3.89 -12.73 -7.23
CA GLU A 9 4.53 -13.03 -8.53
C GLU A 9 5.65 -12.06 -8.96
N ASP A 10 5.29 -10.88 -9.44
CA ASP A 10 6.18 -9.85 -9.97
C ASP A 10 6.54 -8.72 -8.98
N TRP A 11 6.00 -8.78 -7.76
CA TRP A 11 6.08 -7.72 -6.76
C TRP A 11 6.71 -8.22 -5.47
N HIS A 12 7.70 -7.47 -5.01
CA HIS A 12 8.28 -7.62 -3.67
C HIS A 12 7.98 -6.38 -2.84
N LEU A 13 7.18 -6.52 -1.79
CA LEU A 13 6.90 -5.46 -0.81
C LEU A 13 7.76 -5.68 0.42
N ARG A 14 8.38 -4.60 0.91
CA ARG A 14 9.22 -4.61 2.11
C ARG A 14 8.95 -3.39 2.96
N VAL A 15 8.85 -3.60 4.27
CA VAL A 15 9.00 -2.54 5.27
C VAL A 15 10.29 -2.75 6.02
N ASP A 16 11.20 -1.78 5.94
CA ASP A 16 12.47 -1.83 6.67
C ASP A 16 12.91 -0.44 7.12
N ARG A 17 13.41 -0.34 8.37
CA ARG A 17 13.93 0.91 8.98
C ARG A 17 13.04 2.14 8.74
N GLY A 18 11.71 1.97 8.80
CA GLY A 18 10.75 3.06 8.59
C GLY A 18 10.58 3.51 7.13
N MET A 19 11.00 2.69 6.17
CA MET A 19 10.78 2.85 4.75
C MET A 19 9.84 1.74 4.25
N PHE A 20 8.88 2.11 3.41
CA PHE A 20 8.16 1.17 2.56
C PHE A 20 8.82 1.12 1.20
N GLU A 21 9.06 -0.07 0.71
CA GLU A 21 9.67 -0.33 -0.58
C GLU A 21 8.81 -1.34 -1.34
N ARG A 22 8.54 -1.02 -2.60
CA ARG A 22 7.89 -1.91 -3.54
C ARG A 22 8.78 -2.05 -4.75
N PHE A 23 9.22 -3.26 -5.02
CA PHE A 23 10.02 -3.59 -6.19
C PHE A 23 9.13 -4.31 -7.20
N ASN A 24 9.20 -3.87 -8.46
CA ASN A 24 8.67 -4.63 -9.58
C ASN A 24 9.82 -5.46 -10.16
N LEU A 25 9.72 -6.78 -10.08
CA LEU A 25 10.74 -7.71 -10.58
C LEU A 25 10.80 -7.72 -12.12
N ASN A 26 9.69 -7.42 -12.81
CA ASN A 26 9.63 -7.25 -14.26
C ASN A 26 10.11 -5.89 -14.75
N SER A 27 10.21 -4.90 -13.87
CA SER A 27 10.66 -3.55 -14.21
C SER A 27 11.37 -2.90 -13.02
N PRO A 28 12.66 -3.23 -12.78
CA PRO A 28 13.39 -2.75 -11.60
C PRO A 28 13.51 -1.21 -11.53
N ILE A 29 13.40 -0.53 -12.67
CA ILE A 29 13.37 0.95 -12.77
C ILE A 29 12.09 1.53 -12.12
N ARG A 30 11.00 0.75 -12.03
CA ARG A 30 9.70 1.15 -11.44
C ARG A 30 9.58 0.83 -9.95
N THR A 31 10.69 0.92 -9.23
CA THR A 31 10.68 0.76 -7.77
C THR A 31 10.03 1.98 -7.11
N PHE A 32 9.14 1.74 -6.14
CA PHE A 32 8.51 2.80 -5.34
C PHE A 32 9.04 2.72 -3.90
N ARG A 33 9.54 3.85 -3.39
CA ARG A 33 10.05 3.95 -2.01
C ARG A 33 9.51 5.20 -1.33
N VAL A 34 9.01 5.05 -0.12
CA VAL A 34 8.43 6.17 0.65
C VAL A 34 8.63 5.96 2.15
N PRO A 35 8.94 7.01 2.94
CA PRO A 35 8.93 6.90 4.39
C PRO A 35 7.58 6.37 4.87
N LEU A 36 7.59 5.40 5.79
CA LEU A 36 6.38 4.69 6.23
C LEU A 36 5.29 5.64 6.77
N ARG A 37 5.70 6.70 7.46
CA ARG A 37 4.83 7.78 7.96
C ARG A 37 4.11 8.56 6.85
N ARG A 38 4.57 8.46 5.60
CA ARG A 38 4.01 9.14 4.42
C ARG A 38 3.35 8.16 3.46
N LEU A 39 3.36 6.86 3.73
CA LEU A 39 2.71 5.86 2.89
C LEU A 39 1.18 6.05 2.93
N GLY A 40 0.51 5.97 1.79
CA GLY A 40 -0.92 5.70 1.73
C GLY A 40 -1.17 4.49 0.85
N ALA A 41 -2.22 3.76 1.19
CA ALA A 41 -2.69 2.59 0.47
C ALA A 41 -4.21 2.63 0.35
N LEU A 42 -4.72 2.18 -0.80
CA LEU A 42 -6.15 2.14 -1.08
C LEU A 42 -6.42 0.98 -2.02
N VAL A 43 -7.36 0.09 -1.66
CA VAL A 43 -8.04 -0.74 -2.66
C VAL A 43 -9.19 0.08 -3.20
N HIS A 44 -9.18 0.34 -4.50
CA HIS A 44 -10.26 1.02 -5.19
C HIS A 44 -11.05 0.02 -6.02
N ASP A 45 -12.28 -0.23 -5.59
CA ASP A 45 -13.21 -1.06 -6.34
C ASP A 45 -13.92 -0.20 -7.39
N LYS A 46 -13.72 -0.51 -8.67
CA LYS A 46 -14.41 0.20 -9.75
C LYS A 46 -15.90 -0.18 -9.83
N LYS A 47 -16.27 -1.42 -9.47
CA LYS A 47 -17.65 -1.95 -9.47
C LYS A 47 -17.79 -3.13 -8.49
N PRO A 48 -18.99 -3.41 -7.94
CA PRO A 48 -19.27 -4.66 -7.22
C PRO A 48 -18.89 -5.88 -8.07
N HIS A 49 -18.25 -6.87 -7.47
CA HIS A 49 -17.82 -8.12 -8.13
C HIS A 49 -16.76 -7.97 -9.25
N LYS A 50 -16.13 -6.81 -9.37
CA LYS A 50 -14.93 -6.64 -10.22
C LYS A 50 -13.68 -6.65 -9.35
N LEU A 51 -12.56 -7.02 -9.97
CA LEU A 51 -11.25 -6.89 -9.35
C LEU A 51 -11.07 -5.43 -8.90
N GLY A 52 -10.74 -5.26 -7.62
CA GLY A 52 -10.27 -4.00 -7.08
C GLY A 52 -8.86 -3.71 -7.59
N GLN A 53 -8.41 -2.48 -7.42
CA GLN A 53 -7.03 -2.11 -7.73
C GLN A 53 -6.37 -1.53 -6.50
N LEU A 54 -5.20 -2.06 -6.14
CA LEU A 54 -4.41 -1.55 -5.04
C LEU A 54 -3.52 -0.40 -5.50
N PHE A 55 -3.61 0.70 -4.77
CA PHE A 55 -2.81 1.90 -4.94
C PHE A 55 -1.83 2.02 -3.79
N PHE A 56 -0.64 2.49 -4.12
CA PHE A 56 0.34 2.98 -3.17
C PHE A 56 0.65 4.43 -3.48
N GLY A 57 0.89 5.24 -2.47
CA GLY A 57 1.24 6.63 -2.71
C GLY A 57 1.81 7.34 -1.50
N ILE A 58 2.04 8.63 -1.71
CA ILE A 58 2.54 9.57 -0.71
C ILE A 58 1.37 10.41 -0.23
N VAL A 59 1.00 10.31 1.05
CA VAL A 59 -0.05 11.15 1.64
C VAL A 59 0.44 12.57 1.93
N ARG A 60 -0.46 13.54 1.76
CA ARG A 60 -0.21 14.95 2.12
C ARG A 60 -0.06 15.11 3.63
N ASP A 61 -0.94 14.49 4.40
CA ASP A 61 -0.94 14.50 5.85
C ASP A 61 -0.51 13.14 6.43
N PRO A 62 0.60 13.06 7.18
CA PRO A 62 1.02 11.84 7.89
C PRO A 62 0.00 11.31 8.90
N SER A 63 -0.91 12.16 9.38
CA SER A 63 -1.95 11.78 10.36
C SER A 63 -3.13 11.02 9.73
N SER A 64 -3.29 11.10 8.41
CA SER A 64 -4.33 10.36 7.67
C SER A 64 -4.21 8.85 7.90
N ALA A 65 -5.28 8.11 7.59
CA ALA A 65 -5.24 6.65 7.59
C ALA A 65 -4.18 6.13 6.60
N LEU A 66 -3.42 5.10 6.99
CA LEU A 66 -2.47 4.45 6.08
C LEU A 66 -3.20 3.67 5.00
N TYR A 67 -4.26 2.96 5.37
CA TYR A 67 -5.10 2.19 4.48
C TYR A 67 -6.49 2.83 4.36
N GLY A 68 -7.09 2.75 3.18
CA GLY A 68 -8.35 3.47 2.89
C GLY A 68 -8.14 4.98 2.71
N THR A 69 -6.90 5.40 2.40
CA THR A 69 -6.59 6.79 2.07
C THR A 69 -7.48 7.25 0.90
N ALA A 70 -8.17 8.38 1.04
CA ALA A 70 -8.98 8.91 -0.04
C ALA A 70 -8.10 9.30 -1.23
N ARG A 71 -8.58 9.09 -2.47
CA ARG A 71 -7.76 9.29 -3.67
C ARG A 71 -7.20 10.73 -3.79
N PHE A 72 -7.91 11.72 -3.26
CA PHE A 72 -7.50 13.13 -3.26
C PHE A 72 -6.45 13.48 -2.19
N ASP A 73 -6.28 12.65 -1.16
CA ASP A 73 -5.30 12.86 -0.08
C ASP A 73 -3.88 12.46 -0.49
N PHE A 74 -3.75 11.75 -1.61
CA PHE A 74 -2.46 11.48 -2.22
C PHE A 74 -1.87 12.77 -2.83
N ARG A 75 -0.62 13.06 -2.45
CA ARG A 75 0.24 14.00 -3.18
C ARG A 75 0.71 13.38 -4.49
N PHE A 76 1.01 12.09 -4.44
CA PHE A 76 1.38 11.27 -5.59
C PHE A 76 0.86 9.86 -5.32
N ALA A 77 0.22 9.23 -6.30
CA ALA A 77 -0.14 7.82 -6.27
C ALA A 77 0.59 7.13 -7.41
N GLY A 78 1.22 6.00 -7.09
CA GLY A 78 1.78 5.09 -8.07
C GLY A 78 0.68 4.44 -8.92
N PRO A 79 1.07 3.74 -10.00
CA PRO A 79 0.12 3.18 -10.94
C PRO A 79 -0.72 2.05 -10.31
N GLU A 80 -1.92 1.85 -10.85
CA GLU A 80 -2.84 0.74 -10.54
C GLU A 80 -2.22 -0.58 -11.00
N GLU A 81 -1.49 -1.28 -10.12
CA GLU A 81 -0.62 -2.38 -10.56
C GLU A 81 -1.00 -3.76 -10.01
N VAL A 82 -1.71 -3.82 -8.88
CA VAL A 82 -2.15 -5.10 -8.31
C VAL A 82 -3.68 -5.19 -8.40
N GLN A 83 -4.15 -6.24 -9.07
CA GLN A 83 -5.57 -6.59 -9.09
C GLN A 83 -5.91 -7.32 -7.80
N VAL A 84 -6.95 -6.87 -7.12
CA VAL A 84 -7.41 -7.44 -5.85
C VAL A 84 -8.70 -8.22 -6.12
N PRO A 85 -8.71 -9.55 -5.94
CA PRO A 85 -9.93 -10.32 -6.09
C PRO A 85 -11.08 -9.80 -5.20
N PRO A 86 -12.34 -9.87 -5.67
CA PRO A 86 -13.49 -9.56 -4.83
C PRO A 86 -13.47 -10.45 -3.58
N GLY A 87 -13.49 -9.83 -2.40
CA GLY A 87 -13.45 -10.53 -1.12
C GLY A 87 -12.09 -10.58 -0.44
N ASP A 88 -11.01 -10.22 -1.15
CA ASP A 88 -9.65 -10.21 -0.57
C ASP A 88 -9.28 -8.86 0.06
N GLU A 89 -10.08 -7.81 -0.16
CA GLU A 89 -9.91 -6.48 0.48
C GLU A 89 -9.63 -6.55 2.00
N PRO A 90 -10.31 -7.40 2.79
CA PRO A 90 -10.03 -7.52 4.22
C PRO A 90 -8.62 -8.02 4.53
N LEU A 91 -8.02 -8.84 3.66
CA LEU A 91 -6.63 -9.32 3.83
C LEU A 91 -5.64 -8.17 3.66
N PHE A 92 -5.84 -7.33 2.64
CA PHE A 92 -5.03 -6.12 2.43
C PHE A 92 -5.21 -5.15 3.61
N ARG A 93 -6.45 -4.93 4.05
CA ARG A 93 -6.73 -4.12 5.25
C ARG A 93 -5.98 -4.62 6.47
N ALA A 94 -6.02 -5.93 6.74
CA ALA A 94 -5.32 -6.53 7.88
C ALA A 94 -3.79 -6.35 7.77
N GLY A 95 -3.21 -6.61 6.59
CA GLY A 95 -1.78 -6.41 6.33
C GLY A 95 -1.35 -4.96 6.53
N PHE A 96 -2.07 -4.00 5.94
CA PHE A 96 -1.74 -2.57 6.09
C PHE A 96 -2.06 -2.02 7.47
N SER A 97 -2.95 -2.64 8.24
CA SER A 97 -3.14 -2.31 9.65
C SER A 97 -1.88 -2.60 10.46
N GLN A 98 -1.20 -3.73 10.20
CA GLN A 98 0.10 -4.02 10.83
C GLN A 98 1.15 -2.99 10.40
N VAL A 99 1.17 -2.60 9.13
CA VAL A 99 2.06 -1.55 8.62
C VAL A 99 1.78 -0.20 9.30
N ALA A 100 0.51 0.14 9.55
CA ALA A 100 0.12 1.36 10.24
C ALA A 100 0.65 1.39 11.68
N VAL A 101 0.56 0.26 12.40
CA VAL A 101 1.15 0.12 13.75
C VAL A 101 2.66 0.33 13.71
N LEU A 102 3.37 -0.27 12.75
CA LEU A 102 4.81 -0.04 12.56
C LEU A 102 5.15 1.43 12.25
N ALA A 103 4.24 2.15 11.62
CA ALA A 103 4.38 3.57 11.32
C ALA A 103 3.99 4.49 12.49
N GLY A 104 3.49 3.95 13.60
CA GLY A 104 2.93 4.72 14.72
C GLY A 104 1.65 5.48 14.34
N ARG A 105 0.86 4.95 13.40
CA ARG A 105 -0.35 5.59 12.87
C ARG A 105 -1.61 4.89 13.35
N ARG A 106 -2.73 5.64 13.32
CA ARG A 106 -4.05 5.11 13.64
C ARG A 106 -4.46 4.03 12.64
N VAL A 107 -4.91 2.90 13.17
CA VAL A 107 -5.60 1.84 12.41
C VAL A 107 -7.08 2.21 12.31
N VAL A 108 -7.68 2.07 11.12
CA VAL A 108 -9.05 2.49 10.82
C VAL A 108 -9.84 1.36 10.18
#